data_AF-A0A354PHM9-F1
#
_entry.id   AF-A0A354PHM9-F1
#
_cell.length_a   1.000
_cell.length_b   1.000
_cell.length_c   1.000
_cell.angle_alpha   90.00
_cell.angle_beta   90.00
_cell.angle_gamma   90.00
#
_symmetry.space_group_name_H-M   'P 1'
#
loop_
_entity.id
_entity.type
_entity.pdbx_description
1 polymer ?
#
loop_
_entity_poly.entity_id
_entity_poly.type
_entity_poly.pdbx_seq_one_letter_code
_entity_poly.pdbx_strand_id
1 'polypeptide(L)'
;MPQAHADPDELEEFAVQLGSYLEEVDSLTCILQQRFAGLSDTWQDQEQQRFADEFDQLTSTLRRFNAAVEPLIPHLRAKASHLRDYLSP
;
A
#
# COMPACT_ATOMS: atom_id res chain seq x y z
N MET A 1 -19.37 28.00 -10.43
CA MET A 1 -18.08 27.98 -9.72
C MET A 1 -17.71 26.53 -9.51
N PRO A 2 -16.62 26.00 -10.09
CA PRO A 2 -16.20 24.64 -9.78
C PRO A 2 -15.71 24.66 -8.33
N GLN A 3 -16.54 24.19 -7.40
CA GLN A 3 -16.13 24.03 -6.01
C GLN A 3 -14.96 23.04 -6.01
N ALA A 4 -13.79 23.49 -5.57
CA ALA A 4 -12.71 22.58 -5.26
C ALA A 4 -13.22 21.64 -4.16
N HIS A 5 -13.66 20.44 -4.53
CA HIS A 5 -14.25 19.46 -3.62
C HIS A 5 -13.22 18.74 -2.73
N ALA A 6 -11.96 19.19 -2.70
CA ALA A 6 -10.88 18.58 -1.95
C ALA A 6 -9.98 19.65 -1.32
N ASP A 7 -9.68 19.48 -0.04
CA ASP A 7 -8.73 20.30 0.70
C ASP A 7 -7.29 19.88 0.32
N PRO A 8 -6.40 20.81 -0.06
CA PRO A 8 -5.00 20.49 -0.36
C PRO A 8 -4.26 19.83 0.81
N ASP A 9 -4.55 20.23 2.06
CA ASP A 9 -3.88 19.68 3.24
C ASP A 9 -4.32 18.23 3.48
N GLU A 10 -5.62 17.93 3.36
CA GLU A 10 -6.14 16.56 3.46
C GLU A 10 -5.55 15.64 2.36
N LEU A 11 -5.39 16.14 1.14
CA LEU A 11 -4.79 15.38 0.03
C LEU A 11 -3.31 15.07 0.29
N GLU A 12 -2.57 16.02 0.86
CA GLU A 12 -1.16 15.85 1.19
C GLU A 12 -0.98 14.85 2.35
N GLU A 13 -1.79 14.98 3.41
CA GLU A 13 -1.83 14.03 4.53
C GLU A 13 -2.16 12.62 4.05
N PHE A 14 -3.21 12.47 3.21
CA PHE A 14 -3.58 11.17 2.65
C PHE A 14 -2.45 10.56 1.81
N ALA A 15 -1.76 11.36 0.99
CA ALA A 15 -0.64 10.88 0.18
C ALA A 15 0.53 10.39 1.05
N VAL A 16 0.80 11.04 2.18
CA VAL A 16 1.81 10.62 3.16
C VAL A 16 1.39 9.31 3.83
N GLN A 17 0.17 9.26 4.37
CA GLN A 17 -0.36 8.07 5.03
C GLN A 17 -0.40 6.86 4.08
N LEU A 18 -0.77 7.08 2.83
CA LEU A 18 -0.79 6.06 1.80
C LEU A 18 0.61 5.48 1.56
N GLY A 19 1.62 6.34 1.41
CA GLY A 19 3.01 5.88 1.28
C GLY A 19 3.47 5.03 2.46
N SER A 20 3.26 5.50 3.69
CA SER A 20 3.61 4.76 4.90
C SER A 20 2.87 3.42 5.00
N TYR A 21 1.59 3.38 4.63
CA TYR A 21 0.81 2.15 4.62
C TYR A 21 1.38 1.11 3.65
N LEU A 22 1.74 1.51 2.41
CA LEU A 22 2.32 0.59 1.43
C LEU A 22 3.63 -0.02 1.92
N GLU A 23 4.50 0.80 2.53
CA GLU A 23 5.78 0.36 3.11
C GLU A 23 5.59 -0.59 4.30
N GLU A 24 4.66 -0.26 5.21
CA GLU A 24 4.39 -1.07 6.41
C GLU A 24 3.83 -2.44 6.04
N VAL A 25 2.87 -2.49 5.11
CA VAL A 25 2.27 -3.74 4.64
C VAL A 25 3.30 -4.63 3.95
N ASP A 26 4.18 -4.07 3.11
CA ASP A 26 5.25 -4.83 2.45
C ASP A 26 6.23 -5.42 3.48
N SER A 27 6.65 -4.61 4.46
CA SER A 27 7.52 -5.03 5.56
C SER A 27 6.91 -6.17 6.40
N LEU A 28 5.65 -6.02 6.82
CA LEU A 28 4.94 -7.06 7.57
C LEU A 28 4.79 -8.35 6.77
N THR A 29 4.52 -8.23 5.47
CA THR A 29 4.40 -9.38 4.55
C THR A 29 5.73 -10.11 4.42
N CYS A 30 6.84 -9.38 4.28
CA CYS A 30 8.19 -9.94 4.21
C CYS A 30 8.57 -10.69 5.49
N ILE A 31 8.28 -10.11 6.66
CA ILE A 31 8.53 -10.75 7.97
C ILE A 31 7.75 -12.06 8.09
N LEU A 32 6.47 -12.07 7.68
CA LEU A 32 5.64 -13.28 7.74
C LEU A 32 6.16 -14.35 6.77
N GLN A 33 6.58 -13.96 5.56
CA GLN A 33 7.19 -14.87 4.59
C GLN A 33 8.46 -15.53 5.14
N GLN A 34 9.33 -14.76 5.80
CA GLN A 34 10.55 -15.31 6.42
C GLN A 34 10.23 -16.30 7.55
N ARG A 35 9.23 -15.99 8.39
CA ARG A 35 8.79 -16.90 9.46
C ARG A 35 8.19 -18.18 8.90
N PHE A 36 7.39 -18.08 7.84
CA PHE A 36 6.80 -19.25 7.18
C PHE A 36 7.88 -20.13 6.52
N ALA A 37 8.88 -19.52 5.88
CA ALA A 37 10.01 -20.25 5.32
C ALA A 37 10.77 -21.05 6.38
N GLY A 38 11.05 -20.45 7.55
CA GLY A 38 11.69 -21.16 8.66
C GLY A 38 10.82 -22.27 9.28
N LEU A 39 9.49 -22.13 9.25
CA LEU A 39 8.58 -23.17 9.74
C LEU A 39 8.44 -24.34 8.74
N SER A 40 8.65 -24.10 7.44
CA SER A 40 8.50 -25.09 6.37
C SER A 40 9.45 -26.29 6.50
N ASP A 41 10.55 -26.14 7.25
CA ASP A 41 11.47 -27.25 7.55
C ASP A 41 10.85 -28.28 8.50
N THR A 42 9.95 -27.86 9.38
CA THR A 42 9.36 -28.72 10.44
C THR A 42 7.87 -28.99 10.27
N TRP A 43 7.18 -28.17 9.46
CA TRP A 43 5.78 -28.33 9.13
C TRP A 43 5.64 -28.70 7.65
N GLN A 44 5.29 -29.96 7.37
CA GLN A 44 5.23 -30.52 6.01
C GLN A 44 4.00 -31.43 5.85
N ASP A 45 2.81 -30.84 5.98
CA ASP A 45 1.54 -31.54 5.82
C ASP A 45 0.62 -30.80 4.82
N GLN A 46 -0.60 -31.31 4.66
CA GLN A 46 -1.58 -30.72 3.75
C GLN A 46 -2.06 -29.33 4.21
N GLU A 47 -2.04 -29.04 5.52
CA GLU A 47 -2.42 -27.72 6.03
C GLU A 47 -1.35 -26.69 5.71
N GLN A 48 -0.06 -27.07 5.78
CA GLN A 48 1.04 -26.22 5.34
C GLN A 48 0.91 -25.85 3.86
N GLN A 49 0.55 -26.81 3.01
CA GLN A 49 0.34 -26.55 1.57
C GLN A 49 -0.82 -25.58 1.34
N ARG A 50 -1.96 -25.78 2.02
CA ARG A 50 -3.10 -24.86 1.94
C ARG A 50 -2.73 -23.45 2.38
N PHE A 51 -1.98 -23.32 3.47
CA PHE A 51 -1.48 -22.03 3.94
C PHE A 51 -0.57 -21.38 2.89
N ALA A 52 0.35 -22.13 2.28
CA ALA A 52 1.24 -21.62 1.24
C ALA A 52 0.43 -21.04 0.05
N ASP A 53 -0.58 -21.78 -0.41
CA ASP A 53 -1.42 -21.36 -1.53
C ASP A 53 -2.19 -20.06 -1.23
N GLU A 54 -2.78 -19.94 -0.03
CA GLU A 54 -3.48 -18.72 0.40
C GLU A 54 -2.51 -17.54 0.60
N PHE A 55 -1.33 -17.82 1.14
CA PHE A 55 -0.31 -16.81 1.36
C PHE A 55 0.25 -16.26 0.03
N ASP A 56 0.46 -17.12 -0.96
CA ASP A 56 0.88 -16.70 -2.31
C ASP A 56 -0.20 -15.85 -3.00
N GLN A 57 -1.48 -16.20 -2.85
CA GLN A 57 -2.59 -15.39 -3.34
C GLN A 57 -2.63 -14.00 -2.70
N LEU A 58 -2.43 -13.93 -1.38
CA LEU A 58 -2.36 -12.67 -0.63
C LEU A 58 -1.19 -11.81 -1.13
N THR A 59 0.03 -12.36 -1.19
CA THR A 59 1.23 -11.58 -1.59
C THR A 59 1.13 -11.08 -3.04
N SER A 60 0.50 -11.85 -3.93
CA SER A 60 0.24 -11.44 -5.31
C SER A 60 -0.76 -10.28 -5.37
N THR A 61 -1.81 -10.33 -4.56
CA THR A 61 -2.82 -9.27 -4.47
C THR A 61 -2.24 -7.98 -3.90
N LEU A 62 -1.44 -8.07 -2.83
CA LEU A 62 -0.74 -6.91 -2.25
C LEU A 62 0.24 -6.28 -3.24
N ARG A 63 1.05 -7.08 -3.96
CA ARG A 63 1.95 -6.58 -4.99
C ARG A 63 1.22 -5.83 -6.10
N ARG A 64 0.09 -6.37 -6.58
CA ARG A 64 -0.75 -5.69 -7.58
C ARG A 64 -1.34 -4.38 -7.07
N PHE A 65 -1.80 -4.36 -5.82
CA PHE A 65 -2.32 -3.16 -5.18
C PHE A 65 -1.22 -2.09 -5.06
N ASN A 66 -0.05 -2.44 -4.54
CA ASN A 66 1.08 -1.51 -4.40
C ASN A 66 1.46 -0.91 -5.75
N ALA A 67 1.63 -1.73 -6.79
CA ALA A 67 1.99 -1.26 -8.13
C ALA A 67 0.93 -0.34 -8.77
N ALA A 68 -0.35 -0.54 -8.44
CA ALA A 68 -1.43 0.31 -8.94
C ALA A 68 -1.53 1.66 -8.20
N VAL A 69 -1.13 1.69 -6.93
CA VAL A 69 -1.41 2.82 -6.03
C VAL A 69 -0.18 3.69 -5.76
N GLU A 70 1.02 3.12 -5.72
CA GLU A 70 2.27 3.86 -5.54
C GLU A 70 2.43 5.04 -6.53
N PRO A 71 2.13 4.88 -7.85
CA PRO A 71 2.21 6.02 -8.78
C PRO A 71 1.22 7.15 -8.48
N LEU A 72 0.14 6.89 -7.72
CA LEU A 72 -0.87 7.91 -7.39
C LEU A 72 -0.37 8.91 -6.34
N ILE A 73 0.60 8.53 -5.50
CA ILE A 73 1.16 9.40 -4.45
C ILE A 73 1.67 10.74 -5.02
N PRO A 74 2.56 10.78 -6.03
CA PRO A 74 2.99 12.04 -6.63
C PRO A 74 1.84 12.80 -7.31
N HIS A 75 0.85 12.11 -7.88
CA HIS A 75 -0.33 12.77 -8.46
C HIS A 75 -1.18 13.47 -7.40
N LEU A 76 -1.37 12.87 -6.23
CA LEU A 76 -2.08 13.48 -5.11
C LEU A 76 -1.35 14.71 -4.59
N ARG A 77 -0.02 14.62 -4.44
CA ARG A 77 0.82 15.77 -4.04
C ARG A 77 0.79 16.91 -5.06
N ALA A 78 0.88 16.60 -6.35
CA ALA A 78 0.78 17.60 -7.40
C ALA A 78 -0.61 18.28 -7.41
N LYS A 79 -1.68 17.50 -7.21
CA LYS A 79 -3.04 18.03 -7.10
C LYS A 79 -3.20 18.95 -5.90
N ALA A 80 -2.65 18.58 -4.73
CA ALA A 80 -2.63 19.43 -3.54
C ALA A 80 -1.89 20.75 -3.80
N SER A 81 -0.71 20.70 -4.42
CA SER A 81 0.07 21.90 -4.79
C SER A 81 -0.74 22.84 -5.69
N HIS A 82 -1.34 22.32 -6.77
CA HIS A 82 -2.13 23.14 -7.69
C HIS A 82 -3.37 23.77 -7.01
N LEU A 83 -4.02 23.04 -6.10
CA LEU A 83 -5.14 23.58 -5.33
C LEU A 83 -4.70 24.71 -4.40
N ARG A 84 -3.54 24.54 -3.75
CA ARG A 84 -2.95 25.56 -2.87
C ARG A 84 -2.60 26.84 -3.65
N ASP A 85 -2.03 26.71 -4.84
CA ASP A 85 -1.73 27.85 -5.74
C ASP A 85 -3.00 28.59 -6.19
N TYR A 86 -4.10 27.88 -6.43
CA TYR A 86 -5.39 28.48 -6.81
C TYR A 86 -6.12 29.18 -5.65
N LEU A 87 -5.90 28.71 -4.42
CA LEU A 87 -6.52 29.26 -3.21
C LEU A 87 -5.70 30.41 -2.61
N SER A 88 -4.42 30.54 -3.00
CA SER A 88 -3.58 31.67 -2.61
C SER A 88 -3.84 32.87 -3.53
N PRO A 89 -4.21 34.04 -3.00
CA PRO A 89 -4.46 35.26 -3.79
C PRO A 89 -3.18 35.93 -4.32
#